data_AF-A0AAV0CSZ0-F1
#
_entry.id   AF-A0AAV0CSZ0-F1
#
_cell.length_a   1.000
_cell.length_b   1.000
_cell.length_c   1.000
_cell.angle_alpha   90.00
_cell.angle_beta   90.00
_cell.angle_gamma   90.00
#
_symmetry.space_group_name_H-M   'P 1'
#
loop_
_entity.id
_entity.type
_entity.pdbx_description
1 polymer ?
#
loop_
_entity_poly.entity_id
_entity_poly.type
_entity_poly.pdbx_seq_one_letter_code
_entity_poly.pdbx_strand_id
1 'polypeptide(L)'
;MKWNYGSSKCRSRRHSSVVAAEETAAVMMRRSSWADMPIELLREVLMKVEESEGKWPLRKSVVACAGVCRSWREIMKEVAHTPEVSGRITFPIAVKQPGPRDNLMQCFLKRCSSSQTFRLYLNLTQALTDDGKFLLAARKYRRTTCSDYIISLHPSDMSKANGNYVGKVRSNFLGNKFTIYDASPPLKGAKMVKSHNTFPEALKQLNSRMPVGNYEVAHISYEMNGLGNRGPRKMQCVMDTIPASSIKPGGVAPTQTHFPIGSSDTFPTIPFFRSKSTSRASESCPSGGSLVLKNKAPRWHEQLQCWCLNFHGRVTVASVKNFQLVASPENGAAGPECEKVVLQFGKVAKDVFTMDFRYPLSAFLAFAISLSNFDSKLACD
;
A
#
# COMPACT_ATOMS: atom_id res chain seq x y z
N MET A 1 49.28 -20.77 49.69
CA MET A 1 49.69 -20.57 51.10
C MET A 1 48.89 -19.41 51.68
N LYS A 2 48.32 -19.62 52.87
CA LYS A 2 47.58 -18.66 53.73
C LYS A 2 48.43 -17.39 53.99
N TRP A 3 47.92 -16.19 54.33
CA TRP A 3 47.09 -15.86 55.49
C TRP A 3 46.45 -14.45 55.41
N ASN A 4 45.31 -14.32 56.09
CA ASN A 4 44.56 -13.10 56.46
C ASN A 4 45.27 -12.22 57.49
N TYR A 5 44.78 -10.98 57.65
CA TYR A 5 44.45 -10.17 58.86
C TYR A 5 44.58 -8.68 58.47
N GLY A 6 43.72 -7.71 58.77
CA GLY A 6 42.55 -7.58 59.64
C GLY A 6 42.46 -6.10 60.08
N SER A 7 41.22 -5.60 60.26
CA SER A 7 40.83 -4.46 61.12
C SER A 7 40.51 -3.07 60.51
N SER A 8 39.20 -2.75 60.59
CA SER A 8 38.47 -1.54 61.02
C SER A 8 39.23 -0.22 61.34
N LYS A 9 38.71 1.02 61.22
CA LYS A 9 37.34 1.59 61.33
C LYS A 9 37.33 3.10 60.92
N CYS A 10 36.16 3.59 60.50
CA CYS A 10 35.58 4.94 60.66
C CYS A 10 36.17 6.23 60.01
N ARG A 11 35.45 6.67 58.97
CA ARG A 11 34.84 8.01 58.73
C ARG A 11 35.64 9.29 59.04
N SER A 12 35.88 10.06 57.97
CA SER A 12 35.57 11.50 57.94
C SER A 12 34.88 11.85 56.61
N ARG A 13 33.68 12.42 56.74
CA ARG A 13 32.84 12.97 55.66
C ARG A 13 33.28 14.43 55.43
N ARG A 14 33.48 14.82 54.18
CA ARG A 14 33.06 16.10 53.56
C ARG A 14 33.77 16.22 52.21
N HIS A 15 33.12 15.82 51.10
CA HIS A 15 33.37 16.25 49.72
C HIS A 15 32.45 15.47 48.74
N SER A 16 31.13 15.46 49.00
CA SER A 16 30.18 14.70 48.14
C SER A 16 28.94 15.49 47.73
N SER A 17 28.83 16.78 48.05
CA SER A 17 27.66 17.59 47.69
C SER A 17 27.88 18.49 46.46
N VAL A 18 29.12 18.65 45.99
CA VAL A 18 29.42 19.50 44.82
C VAL A 18 29.38 18.68 43.52
N VAL A 19 29.86 17.43 43.54
CA VAL A 19 29.87 16.55 42.35
C VAL A 19 28.47 16.07 41.96
N ALA A 20 27.57 15.87 42.93
CA ALA A 20 26.20 15.44 42.66
C ALA A 20 25.32 16.55 42.03
N ALA A 21 25.65 17.82 42.26
CA ALA A 21 24.94 18.96 41.67
C ALA A 21 25.36 19.21 40.21
N GLU A 22 26.62 18.97 39.87
CA GLU A 22 27.10 19.01 38.48
C GLU A 22 26.61 17.80 37.65
N GLU A 23 26.52 16.60 38.25
CA GLU A 23 25.95 15.42 37.57
C GLU A 23 24.45 15.56 37.31
N THR A 24 23.68 16.21 38.21
CA THR A 24 22.25 16.44 38.00
C THR A 24 21.97 17.55 36.97
N ALA A 25 22.83 18.57 36.89
CA ALA A 25 22.75 19.60 35.84
C ALA A 25 23.10 19.03 34.45
N ALA A 26 24.06 18.11 34.35
CA ALA A 26 24.43 17.46 33.09
C ALA A 26 23.35 16.49 32.57
N VAL A 27 22.59 15.85 33.48
CA VAL A 27 21.47 14.95 33.11
C VAL A 27 20.21 15.73 32.69
N MET A 28 20.01 16.95 33.21
CA MET A 28 18.91 17.83 32.76
C MET A 28 19.12 18.41 31.35
N MET A 29 20.34 18.37 30.80
CA MET A 29 20.69 19.02 29.53
C MET A 29 20.72 18.07 28.31
N ARG A 30 19.95 16.98 28.33
CA ARG A 30 19.73 16.12 27.13
C ARG A 30 18.29 15.63 26.95
N ARG A 31 17.29 16.36 27.43
CA ARG A 31 15.97 16.31 26.77
C ARG A 31 16.08 17.13 25.50
N SER A 32 15.84 16.51 24.34
CA SER A 32 15.88 17.20 23.06
C SER A 32 14.89 18.38 23.13
N SER A 33 15.35 19.60 22.89
CA SER A 33 14.53 20.82 22.89
C SER A 33 13.27 20.71 22.01
N TRP A 34 13.29 19.82 21.03
CA TRP A 34 12.18 19.48 20.14
C TRP A 34 11.05 18.66 20.78
N ALA A 35 11.31 18.01 21.92
CA ALA A 35 10.29 17.24 22.66
C ALA A 35 9.38 18.13 23.51
N ASP A 36 9.87 19.32 23.89
CA ASP A 36 9.14 20.30 24.72
C ASP A 36 8.52 21.43 23.87
N MET A 37 8.63 21.36 22.53
CA MET A 37 8.02 22.34 21.62
C MET A 37 6.49 22.25 21.67
N PRO A 38 5.76 23.38 21.80
CA PRO A 38 4.30 23.40 21.68
C PRO A 38 3.83 22.72 20.40
N ILE A 39 2.80 21.87 20.52
CA ILE A 39 2.32 21.02 19.42
C ILE A 39 1.85 21.83 18.22
N GLU A 40 1.32 23.04 18.45
CA GLU A 40 0.87 23.98 17.44
C GLU A 40 2.05 24.53 16.62
N LEU A 41 3.12 24.95 17.29
CA LEU A 41 4.34 25.43 16.62
C LEU A 41 5.03 24.30 15.85
N LEU A 42 5.09 23.11 16.44
CA LEU A 42 5.61 21.94 15.76
C LEU A 42 4.80 21.65 14.50
N ARG A 43 3.46 21.69 14.57
CA ARG A 43 2.58 21.50 13.41
C ARG A 43 2.84 22.55 12.33
N GLU A 44 2.99 23.82 12.67
CA GLU A 44 3.32 24.88 11.71
C GLU A 44 4.66 24.65 11.01
N VAL A 45 5.70 24.26 11.76
CA VAL A 45 7.01 23.93 11.18
C VAL A 45 6.87 22.76 10.21
N LEU A 46 6.18 21.70 10.60
CA LEU A 46 5.97 20.52 9.78
C LEU A 46 5.12 20.79 8.53
N MET A 47 4.10 21.67 8.62
CA MET A 47 3.35 22.16 7.45
C MET A 47 4.25 22.91 6.47
N LYS A 48 5.11 23.80 6.97
CA LYS A 48 6.08 24.52 6.11
C LYS A 48 7.06 23.56 5.43
N VAL A 49 7.51 22.51 6.12
CA VAL A 49 8.35 21.45 5.52
C VAL A 49 7.60 20.75 4.38
N GLU A 50 6.35 20.33 4.61
CA GLU A 50 5.51 19.70 3.58
C GLU A 50 5.26 20.58 2.36
N GLU A 51 5.01 21.88 2.56
CA GLU A 51 4.82 22.85 1.48
C GLU A 51 6.10 23.09 0.67
N SER A 52 7.25 23.15 1.35
CA SER A 52 8.54 23.39 0.71
C SER A 52 9.02 22.21 -0.17
N GLU A 53 8.58 20.98 0.11
CA GLU A 53 9.04 19.76 -0.56
C GLU A 53 7.96 19.11 -1.44
N GLY A 54 7.54 19.78 -2.51
CA GLY A 54 6.48 19.28 -3.40
C GLY A 54 6.85 18.08 -4.30
N LYS A 55 8.14 17.79 -4.54
CA LYS A 55 8.62 16.78 -5.50
C LYS A 55 9.59 15.79 -4.86
N TRP A 56 9.66 14.56 -5.37
CA TRP A 56 10.69 13.58 -4.96
C TRP A 56 11.99 13.82 -5.78
N PRO A 57 13.21 13.63 -5.23
CA PRO A 57 13.55 13.12 -3.90
C PRO A 57 13.53 14.17 -2.79
N LEU A 58 13.12 15.42 -3.08
CA LEU A 58 13.16 16.50 -2.09
C LEU A 58 12.37 16.16 -0.83
N ARG A 59 11.26 15.41 -0.94
CA ARG A 59 10.44 14.87 0.18
C ARG A 59 11.15 13.98 1.21
N LYS A 60 12.47 13.87 1.18
CA LYS A 60 13.27 13.17 2.20
C LYS A 60 13.10 13.82 3.58
N SER A 61 12.97 15.15 3.68
CA SER A 61 12.81 15.81 4.98
C SER A 61 11.44 15.53 5.59
N VAL A 62 10.38 15.53 4.79
CA VAL A 62 9.03 15.08 5.21
C VAL A 62 9.09 13.66 5.85
N VAL A 63 9.82 12.74 5.23
CA VAL A 63 9.99 11.37 5.76
C VAL A 63 10.89 11.36 7.00
N ALA A 64 11.97 12.15 7.02
CA ALA A 64 12.88 12.26 8.15
C ALA A 64 12.18 12.84 9.40
N CYS A 65 11.35 13.88 9.23
CA CYS A 65 10.52 14.45 10.29
C CYS A 65 9.62 13.39 10.94
N ALA A 66 8.96 12.55 10.14
CA ALA A 66 8.16 11.44 10.67
C ALA A 66 8.99 10.35 11.38
N GLY A 67 10.30 10.35 11.17
CA GLY A 67 11.27 9.46 11.82
C GLY A 67 11.73 9.92 13.20
N VAL A 68 11.56 11.20 13.56
CA VAL A 68 12.13 11.80 14.78
C VAL A 68 11.55 11.20 16.06
N CYS A 69 10.23 11.25 16.25
CA CYS A 69 9.55 10.66 17.39
C CYS A 69 8.08 10.35 17.06
N ARG A 70 7.35 9.71 17.98
CA ARG A 70 5.93 9.35 17.78
C ARG A 70 5.05 10.60 17.53
N SER A 71 5.26 11.68 18.28
CA SER A 71 4.50 12.93 18.13
C SER A 71 4.66 13.53 16.73
N TRP A 72 5.92 13.71 16.29
CA TRP A 72 6.22 14.21 14.94
C TRP A 72 5.65 13.30 13.86
N ARG A 73 5.70 11.97 14.06
CA ARG A 73 5.14 11.01 13.11
C ARG A 73 3.64 11.17 12.92
N GLU A 74 2.88 11.32 14.00
CA GLU A 74 1.43 11.46 13.90
C GLU A 74 1.03 12.79 13.24
N ILE A 75 1.71 13.88 13.61
CA ILE A 75 1.49 15.19 12.96
C ILE A 75 1.87 15.13 11.48
N MET A 76 3.01 14.53 11.13
CA MET A 76 3.44 14.40 9.73
C MET A 76 2.49 13.55 8.89
N LYS A 77 1.90 12.50 9.46
CA LYS A 77 0.87 11.71 8.77
C LYS A 77 -0.38 12.53 8.49
N GLU A 78 -0.77 13.41 9.43
CA GLU A 78 -1.89 14.33 9.25
C GLU A 78 -1.60 15.38 8.18
N VAL A 79 -0.44 16.03 8.27
CA VAL A 79 0.02 17.11 7.39
C VAL A 79 0.26 16.65 5.95
N ALA A 80 0.86 15.47 5.75
CA ALA A 80 1.16 14.98 4.40
C ALA A 80 -0.09 14.55 3.60
N HIS A 81 -1.24 14.42 4.28
CA HIS A 81 -2.51 13.92 3.77
C HIS A 81 -2.43 12.53 3.10
N THR A 82 -3.59 11.93 2.82
CA THR A 82 -3.68 10.67 2.06
C THR A 82 -3.46 10.92 0.57
N PRO A 83 -3.06 9.91 -0.23
CA PRO A 83 -2.95 10.05 -1.69
C PRO A 83 -4.25 10.46 -2.37
N GLU A 84 -5.40 10.16 -1.78
CA GLU A 84 -6.71 10.62 -2.27
C GLU A 84 -6.79 12.15 -2.32
N VAL A 85 -6.21 12.83 -1.32
CA VAL A 85 -6.25 14.30 -1.21
C VAL A 85 -4.99 14.93 -1.83
N SER A 86 -3.81 14.41 -1.48
CA SER A 86 -2.53 15.03 -1.90
C SER A 86 -2.08 14.62 -3.29
N GLY A 87 -2.57 13.49 -3.83
CA GLY A 87 -2.01 12.87 -5.03
C GLY A 87 -0.58 12.37 -4.86
N ARG A 88 -0.07 12.27 -3.63
CA ARG A 88 1.33 11.93 -3.32
C ARG A 88 1.41 10.63 -2.51
N ILE A 89 2.33 9.74 -2.86
CA ILE A 89 2.69 8.58 -2.04
C ILE A 89 3.95 8.94 -1.26
N THR A 90 3.79 9.36 0.00
CA THR A 90 4.90 9.77 0.86
C THR A 90 5.41 8.60 1.70
N PHE A 91 4.54 8.07 2.57
CA PHE A 91 4.85 6.99 3.50
C PHE A 91 4.55 5.60 2.91
N PRO A 92 5.19 4.52 3.39
CA PRO A 92 4.92 3.18 2.89
C PRO A 92 3.45 2.76 2.96
N ILE A 93 2.70 3.17 3.99
CA ILE A 93 1.28 2.83 4.14
C ILE A 93 0.40 3.42 3.01
N ALA A 94 0.84 4.52 2.39
CA ALA A 94 0.10 5.18 1.32
C ALA A 94 -0.05 4.28 0.07
N VAL A 95 0.77 3.24 -0.11
CA VAL A 95 0.58 2.28 -1.21
C VAL A 95 -0.70 1.45 -1.07
N LYS A 96 -1.28 1.39 0.13
CA LYS A 96 -2.57 0.72 0.44
C LYS A 96 -3.75 1.68 0.47
N GLN A 97 -3.51 2.98 0.33
CA GLN A 97 -4.55 4.01 0.35
C GLN A 97 -5.03 4.32 -1.07
N PRO A 98 -6.31 4.69 -1.25
CA PRO A 98 -6.85 5.08 -2.54
C PRO A 98 -6.06 6.25 -3.17
N GLY A 99 -5.93 6.23 -4.50
CA GLY A 99 -5.42 7.38 -5.25
C GLY A 99 -6.41 8.55 -5.30
N PRO A 100 -6.04 9.67 -5.95
CA PRO A 100 -6.91 10.83 -6.12
C PRO A 100 -8.11 10.53 -7.01
N ARG A 101 -9.18 11.32 -6.92
CA ARG A 101 -10.43 11.09 -7.66
C ARG A 101 -10.36 11.54 -9.11
N ASP A 102 -9.75 12.69 -9.34
CA ASP A 102 -9.84 13.37 -10.63
C ASP A 102 -8.75 12.93 -11.59
N ASN A 103 -7.53 12.78 -11.08
CA ASN A 103 -6.35 12.48 -11.87
C ASN A 103 -5.87 11.04 -11.68
N LEU A 104 -5.20 10.50 -12.69
CA LEU A 104 -4.50 9.22 -12.56
C LEU A 104 -3.11 9.46 -11.94
N MET A 105 -2.78 8.72 -10.89
CA MET A 105 -1.40 8.57 -10.46
C MET A 105 -0.67 7.75 -11.52
N GLN A 106 0.33 8.38 -12.14
CA GLN A 106 1.09 7.77 -13.21
C GLN A 106 2.23 6.93 -12.63
N CYS A 107 2.28 5.65 -12.95
CA CYS A 107 3.38 4.76 -12.57
C CYS A 107 3.93 4.01 -13.78
N PHE A 108 5.08 3.38 -13.59
CA PHE A 108 5.61 2.42 -14.54
C PHE A 108 6.07 1.15 -13.82
N LEU A 109 5.97 0.05 -14.54
CA LEU A 109 6.30 -1.30 -14.10
C LEU A 109 7.47 -1.79 -14.96
N LYS A 110 8.60 -2.07 -14.31
CA LYS A 110 9.78 -2.72 -14.90
C LYS A 110 9.75 -4.20 -14.53
N ARG A 111 9.77 -5.08 -15.52
CA ARG A 111 9.86 -6.54 -15.35
C ARG A 111 11.30 -6.99 -15.59
N CYS A 112 11.74 -8.01 -14.86
CA CYS A 112 12.92 -8.78 -15.22
C CYS A 112 12.49 -10.22 -15.50
N SER A 113 12.50 -10.60 -16.77
CA SER A 113 11.98 -11.90 -17.22
C SER A 113 12.82 -13.09 -16.71
N SER A 114 14.14 -12.92 -16.53
CA SER A 114 15.02 -13.98 -16.04
C SER A 114 14.76 -14.31 -14.56
N SER A 115 14.61 -13.29 -13.71
CA SER A 115 14.35 -13.48 -12.28
C SER A 115 12.87 -13.56 -11.91
N GLN A 116 11.97 -13.39 -12.90
CA GLN A 116 10.51 -13.32 -12.70
C GLN A 116 10.12 -12.26 -11.67
N THR A 117 10.83 -11.12 -11.68
CA THR A 117 10.60 -10.01 -10.76
C THR A 117 9.96 -8.83 -11.46
N PHE A 118 9.22 -8.04 -10.69
CA PHE A 118 8.45 -6.89 -11.13
C PHE A 118 8.70 -5.78 -10.13
N ARG A 119 8.93 -4.56 -10.62
CA ARG A 119 9.15 -3.38 -9.77
C ARG A 119 8.27 -2.25 -10.26
N LEU A 120 7.52 -1.67 -9.33
CA LEU A 120 6.63 -0.55 -9.54
C LEU A 120 7.29 0.74 -9.07
N TYR A 121 7.21 1.76 -9.91
CA TYR A 121 7.71 3.08 -9.62
C TYR A 121 6.64 4.13 -9.92
N LEU A 122 6.50 5.12 -9.04
CA LEU A 122 5.74 6.33 -9.32
C LEU A 122 6.53 7.18 -10.31
N ASN A 123 5.86 7.62 -11.37
CA ASN A 123 6.46 8.49 -12.36
C ASN A 123 6.53 9.93 -11.82
N LEU A 124 7.73 10.51 -11.77
CA LEU A 124 7.95 11.85 -11.21
C LEU A 124 8.14 12.91 -12.29
N THR A 125 8.55 12.48 -13.48
CA THR A 125 8.78 13.34 -14.65
C THR A 125 8.06 12.77 -15.87
N GLN A 126 7.90 13.56 -16.92
CA GLN A 126 7.35 13.06 -18.19
C GLN A 126 8.37 12.26 -18.99
N ALA A 127 9.64 12.22 -18.55
CA ALA A 127 10.73 11.51 -19.22
C ALA A 127 10.79 10.03 -18.79
N LEU A 128 10.81 9.13 -19.76
CA LEU A 128 10.90 7.67 -19.54
C LEU A 128 12.25 7.21 -18.96
N THR A 129 13.23 8.09 -18.88
CA THR A 129 14.60 7.82 -18.39
C THR A 129 14.77 8.02 -16.89
N ASP A 130 13.78 8.61 -16.21
CA ASP A 130 13.80 8.77 -14.76
C ASP A 130 13.50 7.43 -14.07
N ASP A 131 14.28 7.10 -13.03
CA ASP A 131 14.04 5.90 -12.24
C ASP A 131 12.82 6.02 -11.33
N GLY A 132 12.25 7.22 -11.19
CA GLY A 132 11.02 7.47 -10.45
C GLY A 132 11.15 7.14 -8.96
N LYS A 133 10.03 7.14 -8.24
CA LYS A 133 10.01 6.69 -6.82
C LYS A 133 9.59 5.24 -6.75
N PHE A 134 10.48 4.37 -6.28
CA PHE A 134 10.13 2.96 -6.01
C PHE A 134 8.95 2.86 -5.01
N LEU A 135 7.98 1.99 -5.33
CA LEU A 135 6.79 1.75 -4.51
C LEU A 135 6.70 0.33 -3.99
N LEU A 136 6.73 -0.65 -4.90
CA LEU A 136 6.48 -2.06 -4.62
C LEU A 136 7.34 -2.94 -5.53
N ALA A 137 7.73 -4.10 -5.02
CA ALA A 137 8.27 -5.16 -5.84
C ALA A 137 7.40 -6.41 -5.72
N ALA A 138 7.43 -7.24 -6.76
CA ALA A 138 6.85 -8.56 -6.73
C ALA A 138 7.76 -9.59 -7.37
N ARG A 139 7.62 -10.84 -6.93
CA ARG A 139 8.27 -12.00 -7.57
C ARG A 139 7.26 -13.10 -7.79
N LYS A 140 7.25 -13.65 -9.01
CA LYS A 140 6.44 -14.81 -9.37
C LYS A 140 7.14 -16.10 -8.99
N TYR A 141 6.39 -16.98 -8.36
CA TYR A 141 6.76 -18.35 -8.02
C TYR A 141 5.79 -19.30 -8.70
N ARG A 142 6.28 -20.07 -9.67
CA ARG A 142 5.47 -21.08 -10.35
C ARG A 142 5.42 -22.33 -9.48
N ARG A 143 4.21 -22.82 -9.19
CA ARG A 143 3.95 -24.10 -8.54
C ARG A 143 3.35 -25.07 -9.57
N THR A 144 3.21 -26.33 -9.19
CA THR A 144 2.58 -27.36 -10.04
C THR A 144 1.15 -27.00 -10.41
N THR A 145 0.37 -26.47 -9.45
CA THR A 145 -1.07 -26.23 -9.62
C THR A 145 -1.47 -24.76 -9.70
N CYS A 146 -0.54 -23.82 -9.54
CA CYS A 146 -0.83 -22.38 -9.55
C CYS A 146 0.46 -21.54 -9.67
N SER A 147 0.31 -20.23 -9.87
CA SER A 147 1.37 -19.25 -9.71
C SER A 147 1.08 -18.35 -8.51
N ASP A 148 2.08 -18.11 -7.67
CA ASP A 148 2.02 -17.13 -6.58
C ASP A 148 2.90 -15.92 -6.94
N TYR A 149 2.37 -14.71 -6.79
CA TYR A 149 3.13 -13.46 -6.83
C TYR A 149 3.22 -12.92 -5.42
N ILE A 150 4.41 -12.88 -4.83
CA ILE A 150 4.64 -12.26 -3.53
C ILE A 150 4.95 -10.78 -3.74
N ILE A 151 4.25 -9.88 -3.03
CA ILE A 151 4.41 -8.42 -3.13
C ILE A 151 5.06 -7.90 -1.85
N SER A 152 6.07 -7.04 -2.01
CA SER A 152 6.91 -6.50 -0.94
C SER A 152 7.18 -5.00 -1.08
N LEU A 153 7.41 -4.32 0.04
CA LEU A 153 7.93 -2.95 0.13
C LEU A 153 9.44 -2.85 -0.15
N HIS A 154 10.13 -3.98 -0.31
CA HIS A 154 11.57 -4.00 -0.56
C HIS A 154 11.90 -4.66 -1.91
N PRO A 155 12.82 -4.10 -2.72
CA PRO A 155 13.05 -4.54 -4.09
C PRO A 155 13.63 -5.95 -4.25
N SER A 156 14.27 -6.49 -3.21
CA SER A 156 14.93 -7.80 -3.22
C SER A 156 14.44 -8.77 -2.15
N ASP A 157 13.76 -8.27 -1.10
CA ASP A 157 13.30 -9.10 0.01
C ASP A 157 11.85 -9.52 -0.23
N MET A 158 11.66 -10.81 -0.47
CA MET A 158 10.34 -11.44 -0.70
C MET A 158 9.93 -12.34 0.48
N SER A 159 10.59 -12.19 1.63
CA SER A 159 10.26 -12.96 2.84
C SER A 159 8.89 -12.56 3.37
N LYS A 160 8.08 -13.57 3.74
CA LYS A 160 6.80 -13.37 4.44
C LYS A 160 6.97 -13.14 5.94
N ALA A 161 8.14 -13.46 6.48
CA ALA A 161 8.43 -13.33 7.91
C ALA A 161 8.78 -11.89 8.31
N ASN A 162 9.13 -11.04 7.33
CA ASN A 162 9.56 -9.67 7.56
C ASN A 162 8.37 -8.72 7.43
N GLY A 163 8.45 -7.56 8.09
CA GLY A 163 7.45 -6.49 7.97
C GLY A 163 7.33 -5.84 6.58
N ASN A 164 8.14 -6.30 5.62
CA ASN A 164 8.12 -5.83 4.23
C ASN A 164 7.04 -6.52 3.38
N TYR A 165 6.48 -7.64 3.83
CA TYR A 165 5.44 -8.37 3.11
C TYR A 165 4.13 -7.58 3.07
N VAL A 166 3.64 -7.29 1.86
CA VAL A 166 2.47 -6.45 1.63
C VAL A 166 1.24 -7.26 1.26
N GLY A 167 1.45 -8.40 0.59
CA GLY A 167 0.37 -9.24 0.11
C GLY A 167 0.82 -10.21 -0.98
N LYS A 168 -0.14 -10.91 -1.56
CA LYS A 168 0.10 -11.96 -2.56
C LYS A 168 -1.02 -12.01 -3.60
N VAL A 169 -0.68 -12.33 -4.85
CA VAL A 169 -1.66 -12.74 -5.87
C VAL A 169 -1.47 -14.23 -6.15
N ARG A 170 -2.56 -15.00 -6.18
CA ARG A 170 -2.53 -16.42 -6.52
C ARG A 170 -3.40 -16.68 -7.74
N SER A 171 -2.86 -17.36 -8.74
CA SER A 171 -3.64 -17.88 -9.85
C SER A 171 -4.33 -19.19 -9.47
N ASN A 172 -5.39 -19.54 -10.20
CA ASN A 172 -5.83 -20.93 -10.30
C ASN A 172 -4.95 -21.72 -11.27
N PHE A 173 -5.23 -23.00 -11.42
CA PHE A 173 -4.48 -23.91 -12.30
C PHE A 173 -4.48 -23.48 -13.77
N LEU A 174 -5.63 -23.03 -14.27
CA LEU A 174 -5.78 -22.61 -15.68
C LEU A 174 -5.18 -21.21 -15.96
N GLY A 175 -4.85 -20.44 -14.92
CA GLY A 175 -4.37 -19.06 -15.06
C GLY A 175 -5.43 -18.07 -15.52
N ASN A 176 -6.72 -18.41 -15.41
CA ASN A 176 -7.84 -17.54 -15.81
C ASN A 176 -8.58 -16.92 -14.62
N LYS A 177 -8.32 -17.37 -13.39
CA LYS A 177 -8.84 -16.77 -12.16
C LYS A 177 -7.70 -16.47 -11.20
N PHE A 178 -7.78 -15.33 -10.52
CA PHE A 178 -6.77 -14.92 -9.55
C PHE A 178 -7.44 -14.39 -8.28
N THR A 179 -6.80 -14.64 -7.14
CA THR A 179 -7.21 -14.08 -5.84
C THR A 179 -6.08 -13.21 -5.30
N ILE A 180 -6.44 -12.00 -4.86
CA ILE A 180 -5.53 -11.05 -4.23
C ILE A 180 -5.69 -11.16 -2.72
N TYR A 181 -4.57 -11.31 -2.02
CA TYR A 181 -4.47 -11.40 -0.58
C TYR A 181 -3.72 -10.19 -0.02
N ASP A 182 -4.29 -9.54 0.98
CA ASP A 182 -3.62 -8.54 1.82
C ASP A 182 -2.91 -9.22 2.99
N ALA A 183 -1.73 -8.72 3.35
CA ALA A 183 -0.99 -9.09 4.56
C ALA A 183 -1.67 -8.58 5.85
N SER A 184 -2.37 -7.46 5.75
CA SER A 184 -3.05 -6.80 6.87
C SER A 184 -4.54 -7.12 6.88
N PRO A 185 -5.16 -7.29 8.06
CA PRO A 185 -6.60 -7.46 8.15
C PRO A 185 -7.32 -6.21 7.63
N PRO A 186 -8.37 -6.35 6.80
CA PRO A 186 -9.21 -5.21 6.46
C PRO A 186 -9.90 -4.67 7.73
N LEU A 187 -10.15 -3.36 7.76
CA LEU A 187 -10.68 -2.60 8.91
C LEU A 187 -11.99 -3.16 9.50
N LYS A 188 -12.68 -4.08 8.81
CA LYS A 188 -13.87 -4.78 9.30
C LYS A 188 -13.78 -6.28 9.00
N GLY A 189 -13.71 -7.08 10.08
CA GLY A 189 -14.27 -8.44 10.20
C GLY A 189 -14.02 -9.48 9.09
N ALA A 190 -12.88 -9.48 8.40
CA ALA A 190 -12.64 -10.49 7.36
C ALA A 190 -12.25 -11.86 7.93
N LYS A 191 -12.75 -12.90 7.26
CA LYS A 191 -12.41 -14.30 7.49
C LYS A 191 -10.94 -14.53 7.10
N MET A 192 -10.10 -14.86 8.07
CA MET A 192 -8.70 -15.24 7.84
C MET A 192 -8.66 -16.61 7.14
N VAL A 193 -8.04 -16.71 5.97
CA VAL A 193 -7.73 -18.01 5.36
C VAL A 193 -6.48 -18.56 6.04
N LYS A 194 -6.67 -19.61 6.86
CA LYS A 194 -5.57 -20.32 7.53
C LYS A 194 -4.67 -20.94 6.46
N SER A 195 -3.43 -20.49 6.36
CA SER A 195 -2.40 -21.17 5.57
C SER A 195 -1.94 -22.41 6.35
N HIS A 196 -2.04 -23.59 5.77
CA HIS A 196 -1.72 -24.90 6.36
C HIS A 196 -0.21 -25.14 6.67
N ASN A 197 0.56 -24.11 7.00
CA ASN A 197 1.96 -24.28 7.41
C ASN A 197 2.10 -23.96 8.90
N THR A 198 2.06 -25.04 9.69
CA THR A 198 2.68 -25.27 11.02
C THR A 198 2.96 -24.04 11.90
N PHE A 199 2.01 -23.72 12.78
CA PHE A 199 2.28 -23.11 14.09
C PHE A 199 1.51 -23.92 15.16
N PRO A 200 2.18 -24.41 16.23
CA PRO A 200 1.53 -25.22 17.26
C PRO A 200 0.39 -24.47 17.94
N GLU A 201 -0.74 -25.17 18.14
CA GLU A 201 -1.99 -24.70 18.76
C GLU A 201 -1.79 -24.02 20.13
N ALA A 202 -0.72 -24.35 20.85
CA ALA A 202 -0.46 -23.95 22.24
C ALA A 202 -0.07 -22.47 22.44
N LEU A 203 0.30 -21.73 21.39
CA LEU A 203 0.64 -20.30 21.49
C LEU A 203 -0.55 -19.34 21.26
N LYS A 204 -1.75 -19.89 21.00
CA LYS A 204 -2.94 -19.11 20.62
C LYS A 204 -3.63 -18.39 21.80
N GLN A 205 -3.41 -18.80 23.04
CA GLN A 205 -4.14 -18.24 24.20
C GLN A 205 -3.46 -17.04 24.89
N LEU A 206 -2.23 -16.66 24.52
CA LEU A 206 -1.48 -15.60 25.21
C LEU A 206 -1.19 -14.35 24.37
N ASN A 207 -1.66 -14.28 23.13
CA ASN A 207 -1.43 -13.13 22.26
C ASN A 207 -2.74 -12.60 21.68
N SER A 208 -3.17 -11.42 22.13
CA SER A 208 -4.17 -10.55 21.47
C SER A 208 -3.65 -10.00 20.11
N ARG A 209 -2.73 -10.71 19.46
CA ARG A 209 -2.01 -10.27 18.26
C ARG A 209 -2.68 -10.87 17.04
N MET A 210 -3.35 -10.04 16.24
CA MET A 210 -3.83 -10.45 14.92
C MET A 210 -2.60 -10.79 14.06
N PRO A 211 -2.43 -12.04 13.60
CA PRO A 211 -1.25 -12.40 12.82
C PRO A 211 -1.27 -11.72 11.45
N VAL A 212 -0.09 -11.38 10.94
CA VAL A 212 0.11 -11.07 9.50
C VAL A 212 -0.44 -12.25 8.72
N GLY A 213 -1.58 -12.04 8.06
CA GLY A 213 -2.41 -13.08 7.48
C GLY A 213 -2.46 -12.99 5.97
N ASN A 214 -3.18 -13.89 5.31
CA ASN A 214 -3.58 -13.72 3.91
C ASN A 214 -5.09 -13.48 3.91
N TYR A 215 -5.50 -12.23 3.82
CA TYR A 215 -6.91 -11.83 3.79
C TYR A 215 -7.32 -11.60 2.35
N GLU A 216 -8.35 -12.30 1.87
CA GLU A 216 -8.85 -12.11 0.51
C GLU A 216 -9.48 -10.72 0.38
N VAL A 217 -9.04 -9.96 -0.63
CA VAL A 217 -9.48 -8.56 -0.82
C VAL A 217 -10.02 -8.28 -2.21
N ALA A 218 -9.72 -9.14 -3.19
CA ALA A 218 -10.25 -9.04 -4.53
C ALA A 218 -10.08 -10.34 -5.32
N HIS A 219 -10.94 -10.55 -6.31
CA HIS A 219 -10.88 -11.63 -7.28
C HIS A 219 -10.83 -11.09 -8.70
N ILE A 220 -10.05 -11.74 -9.58
CA ILE A 220 -9.94 -11.40 -10.99
C ILE A 220 -10.34 -12.63 -11.80
N SER A 221 -11.21 -12.45 -12.78
CA SER A 221 -11.58 -13.47 -13.76
C SER A 221 -11.31 -12.97 -15.17
N TYR A 222 -10.81 -13.88 -16.00
CA TYR A 222 -10.71 -13.71 -17.44
C TYR A 222 -11.67 -14.69 -18.09
N GLU A 223 -12.62 -14.17 -18.86
CA GLU A 223 -13.47 -15.02 -19.67
C GLU A 223 -12.67 -15.57 -20.85
N MET A 224 -12.88 -16.85 -21.14
CA MET A 224 -12.41 -17.45 -22.38
C MET A 224 -13.43 -17.09 -23.45
N ASN A 225 -12.97 -16.55 -24.57
CA ASN A 225 -13.87 -16.43 -25.72
C ASN A 225 -14.19 -17.86 -26.19
N GLY A 226 -15.47 -18.20 -26.31
CA GLY A 226 -15.88 -19.48 -26.89
C GLY A 226 -15.35 -19.68 -28.32
N LEU A 227 -15.35 -20.93 -28.81
CA LEU A 227 -14.90 -21.26 -30.16
C LEU A 227 -15.52 -20.31 -31.21
N GLY A 228 -14.67 -19.54 -31.89
CA GLY A 228 -15.07 -18.68 -33.01
C GLY A 228 -15.11 -17.17 -32.73
N ASN A 229 -15.21 -16.74 -31.46
CA ASN A 229 -15.28 -15.30 -31.15
C ASN A 229 -13.89 -14.67 -31.03
N ARG A 230 -13.41 -14.06 -32.12
CA ARG A 230 -12.18 -13.27 -32.15
C ARG A 230 -12.43 -11.89 -31.53
N GLY A 231 -12.03 -11.70 -30.27
CA GLY A 231 -12.12 -10.40 -29.58
C GLY A 231 -11.19 -10.28 -28.37
N PRO A 232 -10.92 -9.07 -27.87
CA PRO A 232 -10.16 -8.87 -26.63
C PRO A 232 -10.81 -9.62 -25.45
N ARG A 233 -10.00 -10.36 -24.68
CA ARG A 233 -10.49 -11.19 -23.55
C ARG A 233 -11.20 -10.30 -22.52
N LYS A 234 -12.42 -10.67 -22.13
CA LYS A 234 -13.14 -9.96 -21.08
C LYS A 234 -12.49 -10.21 -19.72
N MET A 235 -12.23 -9.14 -18.99
CA MET A 235 -11.61 -9.15 -17.68
C MET A 235 -12.57 -8.50 -16.69
N GLN A 236 -12.85 -9.18 -15.60
CA GLN A 236 -13.66 -8.69 -14.50
C GLN A 236 -12.84 -8.75 -13.20
N CYS A 237 -12.95 -7.72 -12.37
CA CYS A 237 -12.33 -7.66 -11.06
C CYS A 237 -13.38 -7.32 -10.01
N VAL A 238 -13.56 -8.19 -9.03
CA VAL A 238 -14.46 -7.98 -7.91
C VAL A 238 -13.61 -7.54 -6.72
N MET A 239 -13.88 -6.35 -6.17
CA MET A 239 -13.15 -5.79 -5.03
C MET A 239 -13.94 -6.03 -3.74
N ASP A 240 -13.66 -7.14 -3.06
CA ASP A 240 -14.45 -7.59 -1.89
C ASP A 240 -14.42 -6.59 -0.73
N THR A 241 -13.34 -5.82 -0.64
CA THR A 241 -13.16 -4.82 0.41
C THR A 241 -13.71 -3.44 0.05
N ILE A 242 -13.92 -3.15 -1.24
CA ILE A 242 -14.36 -1.81 -1.70
C ILE A 242 -15.84 -1.90 -2.06
N PRO A 243 -16.74 -1.20 -1.34
CA PRO A 243 -18.16 -1.24 -1.68
C PRO A 243 -18.43 -0.49 -2.99
N ALA A 244 -19.41 -0.94 -3.76
CA ALA A 244 -19.86 -0.31 -5.01
C ALA A 244 -20.26 1.16 -4.82
N SER A 245 -20.74 1.53 -3.62
CA SER A 245 -21.07 2.92 -3.26
C SER A 245 -19.86 3.85 -3.28
N SER A 246 -18.62 3.35 -3.22
CA SER A 246 -17.39 4.15 -3.24
C SER A 246 -17.31 5.05 -4.47
N ILE A 247 -17.75 4.54 -5.64
CA ILE A 247 -17.65 5.25 -6.92
C ILE A 247 -18.66 6.40 -7.07
N LYS A 248 -19.71 6.42 -6.24
CA LYS A 248 -20.71 7.49 -6.27
C LYS A 248 -20.09 8.80 -5.75
N PRO A 249 -20.64 9.97 -6.12
CA PRO A 249 -20.24 11.25 -5.54
C PRO A 249 -20.30 11.18 -4.00
N GLY A 250 -19.20 11.51 -3.33
CA GLY A 250 -19.08 11.43 -1.86
C GLY A 250 -18.92 10.01 -1.29
N GLY A 251 -18.86 8.97 -2.12
CA GLY A 251 -18.60 7.60 -1.70
C GLY A 251 -17.20 7.46 -1.07
N VAL A 252 -17.02 6.58 -0.09
CA VAL A 252 -15.75 6.44 0.65
C VAL A 252 -15.22 5.02 0.47
N ALA A 253 -13.94 4.91 0.10
CA ALA A 253 -13.25 3.63 -0.02
C ALA A 253 -12.49 3.35 1.29
N PRO A 254 -12.34 2.09 1.70
CA PRO A 254 -11.57 1.76 2.88
C PRO A 254 -10.13 2.27 2.74
N THR A 255 -9.71 3.07 3.72
CA THR A 255 -8.36 3.66 3.74
C THR A 255 -7.59 3.06 4.91
N GLN A 256 -6.61 2.20 4.61
CA GLN A 256 -5.73 1.68 5.66
C GLN A 256 -4.83 2.80 6.17
N THR A 257 -4.86 3.05 7.48
CA THR A 257 -4.06 4.11 8.14
C THR A 257 -2.80 3.59 8.80
N HIS A 258 -2.65 2.26 8.94
CA HIS A 258 -1.51 1.65 9.62
C HIS A 258 -1.24 0.20 9.19
N PHE A 259 0.03 -0.23 9.17
CA PHE A 259 0.39 -1.65 9.10
C PHE A 259 0.37 -2.25 10.53
N PRO A 260 -0.04 -3.51 10.75
CA PRO A 260 0.09 -4.14 12.06
C PRO A 260 1.57 -4.15 12.49
N ILE A 261 1.94 -3.33 13.46
CA ILE A 261 3.31 -3.31 14.00
C ILE A 261 3.46 -4.50 14.95
N GLY A 262 4.39 -5.40 14.63
CA GLY A 262 4.84 -6.44 15.56
C GLY A 262 6.00 -5.95 16.41
N SER A 263 5.77 -5.08 17.40
CA SER A 263 6.69 -4.91 18.54
C SER A 263 6.04 -4.19 19.72
N SER A 264 6.42 -4.63 20.92
CA SER A 264 6.15 -4.03 22.23
C SER A 264 6.36 -2.52 22.22
N ASP A 265 5.39 -1.76 22.72
CA ASP A 265 5.56 -0.54 23.54
C ASP A 265 4.27 0.28 23.52
N THR A 266 3.23 -0.29 24.13
CA THR A 266 2.00 0.42 24.47
C THR A 266 2.24 1.19 25.76
N PHE A 267 2.46 2.50 25.66
CA PHE A 267 2.27 3.43 26.78
C PHE A 267 0.94 4.16 26.57
N PRO A 268 0.24 4.55 27.65
CA PRO A 268 -1.08 5.17 27.57
C PRO A 268 -1.01 6.48 26.78
N THR A 269 -1.83 6.58 25.73
CA THR A 269 -2.00 7.78 24.92
C THR A 269 -2.61 8.90 25.76
N ILE A 270 -1.97 10.07 25.75
CA ILE A 270 -2.47 11.30 26.37
C ILE A 270 -3.75 11.73 25.60
N PRO A 271 -4.88 12.00 26.29
CA PRO A 271 -6.12 12.39 25.64
C PRO A 271 -6.12 13.91 25.42
N PHE A 272 -5.45 14.38 24.38
CA PHE A 272 -5.58 15.78 23.99
C PHE A 272 -5.70 15.90 22.46
N PHE A 273 -6.76 16.58 22.02
CA PHE A 273 -7.27 16.66 20.65
C PHE A 273 -7.86 15.38 20.05
N ARG A 274 -8.80 14.75 20.78
CA ARG A 274 -9.90 14.04 20.10
C ARG A 274 -10.87 15.10 19.57
N SER A 275 -10.55 15.71 18.43
CA SER A 275 -11.56 16.44 17.66
C SER A 275 -12.75 15.50 17.49
N LYS A 276 -13.91 15.91 18.02
CA LYS A 276 -15.19 15.20 17.87
C LYS A 276 -15.52 15.14 16.37
N SER A 277 -14.96 14.18 15.65
CA SER A 277 -15.68 13.60 14.54
C SER A 277 -16.77 12.75 15.19
N THR A 278 -18.00 13.23 15.12
CA THR A 278 -19.21 12.47 15.41
C THR A 278 -19.28 11.28 14.45
N SER A 279 -18.48 10.23 14.70
CA SER A 279 -18.78 8.90 14.18
C SER A 279 -19.94 8.37 15.01
N ARG A 280 -21.15 8.82 14.69
CA ARG A 280 -22.33 7.97 14.86
C ARG A 280 -22.14 6.80 13.91
N ALA A 281 -21.32 5.83 14.33
CA ALA A 281 -21.22 4.54 13.67
C ALA A 281 -22.46 3.74 14.09
N SER A 282 -23.60 4.14 13.52
CA SER A 282 -24.79 3.32 13.47
C SER A 282 -24.45 2.04 12.72
N GLU A 283 -24.80 0.93 13.35
CA GLU A 283 -24.83 -0.41 12.81
C GLU A 283 -25.41 -0.41 11.38
N SER A 284 -24.58 -0.78 10.41
CA SER A 284 -25.02 -1.41 9.18
C SER A 284 -23.81 -2.03 8.48
N CYS A 285 -23.94 -3.30 8.10
CA CYS A 285 -23.19 -3.87 6.99
C CYS A 285 -23.31 -2.91 5.80
N PRO A 286 -22.28 -2.73 4.93
CA PRO A 286 -22.52 -2.05 3.67
C PRO A 286 -23.57 -2.90 2.92
N SER A 287 -24.80 -2.42 2.89
CA SER A 287 -25.90 -2.95 2.10
C SER A 287 -25.71 -2.67 0.60
N GLY A 288 -24.53 -2.21 0.19
CA GLY A 288 -24.10 -2.08 -1.19
C GLY A 288 -23.06 -3.16 -1.50
N GLY A 289 -23.32 -3.97 -2.53
CA GLY A 289 -22.43 -5.05 -2.96
C GLY A 289 -20.99 -4.60 -3.25
N SER A 290 -20.10 -5.57 -3.45
CA SER A 290 -18.69 -5.34 -3.80
C SER A 290 -18.56 -4.56 -5.11
N LEU A 291 -17.55 -3.70 -5.21
CA LEU A 291 -17.25 -2.97 -6.43
C LEU A 291 -16.78 -3.95 -7.52
N VAL A 292 -17.48 -3.95 -8.65
CA VAL A 292 -17.10 -4.72 -9.83
C VAL A 292 -16.47 -3.79 -10.87
N LEU A 293 -15.23 -4.06 -11.27
CA LEU A 293 -14.57 -3.40 -12.39
C LEU A 293 -14.52 -4.34 -13.59
N LYS A 294 -14.61 -3.79 -14.81
CA LYS A 294 -14.48 -4.55 -16.06
C LYS A 294 -13.58 -3.86 -17.04
N ASN A 295 -13.02 -4.60 -18.00
CA ASN A 295 -12.28 -3.98 -19.09
C ASN A 295 -13.19 -3.06 -19.90
N LYS A 296 -12.69 -1.86 -20.21
CA LYS A 296 -13.34 -0.93 -21.13
C LYS A 296 -13.38 -1.55 -22.52
N ALA A 297 -14.54 -1.49 -23.18
CA ALA A 297 -14.66 -1.91 -24.56
C ALA A 297 -13.82 -0.97 -25.46
N PRO A 298 -13.07 -1.51 -26.43
CA PRO A 298 -12.35 -0.67 -27.39
C PRO A 298 -13.33 0.11 -28.25
N ARG A 299 -12.88 1.25 -28.77
CA ARG A 299 -13.62 2.04 -29.75
C ARG A 299 -13.09 1.76 -31.15
N TRP A 300 -13.97 1.77 -32.14
CA TRP A 300 -13.54 1.74 -33.54
C TRP A 300 -12.79 3.04 -33.86
N HIS A 301 -11.62 2.91 -34.49
CA HIS A 301 -10.82 4.02 -34.96
C HIS A 301 -10.78 4.01 -36.50
N GLU A 302 -11.54 4.88 -37.14
CA GLU A 302 -11.74 4.87 -38.60
C GLU A 302 -10.43 4.97 -39.38
N GLN A 303 -9.52 5.89 -39.03
CA GLN A 303 -8.28 6.07 -39.78
C GLN A 303 -7.31 4.87 -39.69
N LEU A 304 -7.36 4.13 -38.59
CA LEU A 304 -6.48 2.97 -38.36
C LEU A 304 -7.18 1.64 -38.68
N GLN A 305 -8.48 1.68 -38.99
CA GLN A 305 -9.34 0.51 -39.22
C GLN A 305 -9.16 -0.56 -38.11
N CYS A 306 -9.07 -0.12 -36.85
CA CYS A 306 -8.82 -0.97 -35.69
C CYS A 306 -9.76 -0.68 -34.52
N TRP A 307 -10.03 -1.71 -33.72
CA TRP A 307 -10.57 -1.55 -32.36
C TRP A 307 -9.45 -1.15 -31.42
N CYS A 308 -9.52 0.07 -30.90
CA CYS A 308 -8.41 0.70 -30.20
C CYS A 308 -8.91 1.44 -28.93
N LEU A 309 -8.08 1.45 -27.87
CA LEU A 309 -8.32 2.20 -26.64
C LEU A 309 -7.46 3.46 -26.64
N ASN A 310 -7.99 4.56 -26.14
CA ASN A 310 -7.24 5.81 -26.04
C ASN A 310 -6.43 5.85 -24.73
N PHE A 311 -5.12 5.64 -24.84
CA PHE A 311 -4.17 5.69 -23.73
C PHE A 311 -3.52 7.07 -23.55
N HIS A 312 -3.93 8.09 -24.30
CA HIS A 312 -3.39 9.46 -24.23
C HIS A 312 -1.86 9.50 -24.37
N GLY A 313 -1.31 8.71 -25.30
CA GLY A 313 0.13 8.61 -25.53
C GLY A 313 0.92 7.85 -24.46
N ARG A 314 0.29 7.38 -23.37
CA ARG A 314 0.97 6.61 -22.31
C ARG A 314 1.41 5.22 -22.76
N VAL A 315 0.69 4.62 -23.71
CA VAL A 315 0.96 3.28 -24.24
C VAL A 315 1.34 3.40 -25.70
N THR A 316 2.51 2.90 -26.04
CA THR A 316 3.12 3.08 -27.38
C THR A 316 3.31 1.76 -28.12
N VAL A 317 3.21 0.61 -27.44
CA VAL A 317 3.44 -0.71 -28.04
C VAL A 317 2.16 -1.54 -27.96
N ALA A 318 1.70 -2.05 -29.11
CA ALA A 318 0.58 -2.97 -29.18
C ALA A 318 0.85 -4.26 -28.38
N SER A 319 -0.11 -4.67 -27.54
CA SER A 319 -0.02 -5.89 -26.75
C SER A 319 -1.40 -6.34 -26.26
N VAL A 320 -1.61 -7.65 -26.17
CA VAL A 320 -2.77 -8.26 -25.47
C VAL A 320 -2.84 -7.89 -23.98
N LYS A 321 -1.77 -7.32 -23.44
CA LYS A 321 -1.68 -6.83 -22.06
C LYS A 321 -2.19 -5.41 -21.90
N ASN A 322 -2.51 -4.70 -22.98
CA ASN A 322 -2.99 -3.32 -22.89
C ASN A 322 -4.48 -3.33 -22.52
N PHE A 323 -4.85 -2.71 -21.40
CA PHE A 323 -6.24 -2.63 -20.97
C PHE A 323 -6.51 -1.36 -20.16
N GLN A 324 -7.79 -1.00 -20.10
CA GLN A 324 -8.33 -0.01 -19.18
C GLN A 324 -9.44 -0.69 -18.38
N LEU A 325 -9.53 -0.45 -17.08
CA LEU A 325 -10.64 -0.87 -16.24
C LEU A 325 -11.55 0.32 -15.92
N VAL A 326 -12.85 0.06 -15.94
CA VAL A 326 -13.91 0.99 -15.57
C VAL A 326 -14.90 0.30 -14.64
N ALA A 327 -15.73 1.07 -13.94
CA ALA A 327 -16.79 0.52 -13.10
C ALA A 327 -17.82 -0.26 -13.95
N SER A 328 -18.28 -1.40 -13.45
CA SER A 328 -19.44 -2.10 -14.03
C SER A 328 -20.71 -1.26 -13.80
N PRO A 329 -21.62 -1.18 -14.79
CA PRO A 329 -22.96 -0.60 -14.60
C PRO A 329 -23.76 -1.26 -13.46
N GLU A 330 -23.47 -2.53 -13.18
CA GLU A 330 -24.09 -3.32 -12.09
C GLU A 330 -23.86 -2.72 -10.70
N ASN A 331 -22.87 -1.82 -10.55
CA ASN A 331 -22.62 -1.10 -9.31
C ASN A 331 -23.70 -0.04 -8.97
N GLY A 332 -24.75 0.08 -9.78
CA GLY A 332 -25.83 1.05 -9.59
C GLY A 332 -25.39 2.49 -9.86
N ALA A 333 -24.33 2.68 -10.63
CA ALA A 333 -23.91 3.96 -11.18
C ALA A 333 -24.36 4.01 -12.66
N ALA A 334 -25.42 4.77 -12.94
CA ALA A 334 -25.81 5.10 -14.30
C ALA A 334 -25.34 6.54 -14.55
N GLY A 335 -24.21 6.70 -15.24
CA GLY A 335 -23.63 8.03 -15.49
C GLY A 335 -22.18 7.97 -16.01
N PRO A 336 -21.57 9.14 -16.29
CA PRO A 336 -20.22 9.25 -16.83
C PRO A 336 -19.13 8.63 -15.92
N GLU A 337 -19.41 8.45 -14.63
CA GLU A 337 -18.52 7.76 -13.69
C GLU A 337 -18.21 6.31 -14.09
N CYS A 338 -19.14 5.63 -14.78
CA CYS A 338 -18.92 4.27 -15.30
C CYS A 338 -17.99 4.21 -16.50
N GLU A 339 -17.68 5.34 -17.14
CA GLU A 339 -16.70 5.40 -18.23
C GLU A 339 -15.32 5.88 -17.80
N LYS A 340 -15.23 6.40 -16.56
CA LYS A 340 -14.00 6.91 -15.97
C LYS A 340 -13.02 5.76 -15.74
N VAL A 341 -11.85 5.88 -16.36
CA VAL A 341 -10.82 4.82 -16.32
C VAL A 341 -10.19 4.78 -14.94
N VAL A 342 -10.46 3.74 -14.17
CA VAL A 342 -9.95 3.55 -12.80
C VAL A 342 -8.50 3.03 -12.80
N LEU A 343 -8.18 2.15 -13.75
CA LEU A 343 -6.84 1.61 -13.97
C LEU A 343 -6.55 1.56 -15.46
N GLN A 344 -5.39 2.03 -15.87
CA GLN A 344 -4.87 1.94 -17.22
C GLN A 344 -3.51 1.24 -17.19
N PHE A 345 -3.36 0.19 -17.99
CA PHE A 345 -2.10 -0.55 -18.07
C PHE A 345 -1.74 -0.83 -19.52
N GLY A 346 -0.47 -0.71 -19.87
CA GLY A 346 -0.03 -1.08 -21.21
C GLY A 346 1.47 -1.02 -21.43
N LYS A 347 1.90 -1.62 -22.54
CA LYS A 347 3.30 -1.81 -22.88
C LYS A 347 3.88 -0.57 -23.57
N VAL A 348 5.09 -0.21 -23.19
CA VAL A 348 5.86 0.88 -23.82
C VAL A 348 7.21 0.43 -24.38
N ALA A 349 7.79 -0.63 -23.82
CA ALA A 349 9.01 -1.24 -24.33
C ALA A 349 9.08 -2.73 -23.97
N LYS A 350 10.19 -3.39 -24.31
CA LYS A 350 10.47 -4.74 -23.79
C LYS A 350 10.59 -4.67 -22.27
N ASP A 351 9.78 -5.46 -21.58
CA ASP A 351 9.73 -5.54 -20.11
C ASP A 351 9.43 -4.21 -19.37
N VAL A 352 8.90 -3.18 -20.06
CA VAL A 352 8.48 -1.91 -19.45
C VAL A 352 7.04 -1.59 -19.83
N PHE A 353 6.25 -1.21 -18.83
CA PHE A 353 4.82 -0.96 -18.92
C PHE A 353 4.43 0.28 -18.14
N THR A 354 3.46 1.06 -18.62
CA THR A 354 2.79 2.09 -17.82
C THR A 354 1.67 1.46 -17.00
N MET A 355 1.48 1.95 -15.78
CA MET A 355 0.40 1.55 -14.89
C MET A 355 -0.14 2.80 -14.21
N ASP A 356 -1.26 3.33 -14.68
CA ASP A 356 -1.84 4.55 -14.15
C ASP A 356 -3.14 4.22 -13.41
N PHE A 357 -3.29 4.66 -12.17
CA PHE A 357 -4.46 4.30 -11.34
C PHE A 357 -5.04 5.52 -10.63
N ARG A 358 -6.31 5.44 -10.24
CA ARG A 358 -6.97 6.47 -9.43
C ARG A 358 -7.92 5.84 -8.42
N TYR A 359 -8.59 6.68 -7.64
CA TYR A 359 -9.68 6.27 -6.77
C TYR A 359 -10.69 5.37 -7.52
N PRO A 360 -11.21 4.29 -6.89
CA PRO A 360 -11.01 3.86 -5.51
C PRO A 360 -9.81 2.90 -5.30
N LEU A 361 -8.97 2.70 -6.31
CA LEU A 361 -7.85 1.77 -6.20
C LEU A 361 -6.65 2.40 -5.48
N SER A 362 -5.93 1.55 -4.76
CA SER A 362 -4.60 1.83 -4.23
C SER A 362 -3.51 1.31 -5.18
N ALA A 363 -2.27 1.78 -5.00
CA ALA A 363 -1.13 1.30 -5.78
C ALA A 363 -0.95 -0.22 -5.63
N PHE A 364 -1.19 -0.77 -4.43
CA PHE A 364 -1.15 -2.20 -4.16
C PHE A 364 -2.16 -2.99 -5.00
N LEU A 365 -3.44 -2.59 -4.99
CA LEU A 365 -4.48 -3.27 -5.76
C LEU A 365 -4.23 -3.14 -7.27
N ALA A 366 -3.90 -1.93 -7.75
CA ALA A 366 -3.58 -1.68 -9.14
C ALA A 366 -2.40 -2.55 -9.63
N PHE A 367 -1.36 -2.68 -8.81
CA PHE A 367 -0.21 -3.52 -9.11
C PHE A 367 -0.58 -5.00 -9.13
N ALA A 368 -1.32 -5.48 -8.12
CA ALA A 368 -1.78 -6.85 -8.04
C ALA A 368 -2.63 -7.26 -9.26
N ILE A 369 -3.54 -6.38 -9.70
CA ILE A 369 -4.35 -6.56 -10.91
C ILE A 369 -3.48 -6.58 -12.17
N SER A 370 -2.46 -5.72 -12.24
CA SER A 370 -1.55 -5.70 -13.38
C SER A 370 -0.70 -6.98 -13.46
N LEU A 371 -0.31 -7.56 -12.32
CA LEU A 371 0.48 -8.80 -12.26
C LEU A 371 -0.25 -10.00 -12.87
N SER A 372 -1.59 -10.11 -12.74
CA SER A 372 -2.35 -11.24 -13.31
C SER A 372 -2.32 -11.29 -14.84
N ASN A 373 -1.94 -10.21 -15.51
CA ASN A 373 -1.79 -10.16 -16.96
C ASN A 373 -0.48 -10.79 -17.49
N PHE A 374 0.42 -11.21 -16.61
CA PHE A 374 1.70 -11.81 -16.98
C PHE A 374 1.70 -13.35 -16.98
N ASP A 375 0.66 -13.99 -16.47
CA ASP A 375 0.51 -15.45 -16.55
C ASP A 375 0.07 -15.90 -17.95
N SER A 376 0.71 -16.97 -18.43
CA SER A 376 0.27 -17.74 -19.60
C SER A 376 -1.02 -18.46 -19.25
N LYS A 377 -2.06 -18.25 -20.06
CA LYS A 377 -3.39 -18.81 -19.80
C LYS A 377 -3.57 -20.00 -20.72
N LEU A 378 -3.40 -21.21 -20.17
CA LEU A 378 -3.30 -22.47 -20.92
C LEU A 378 -4.53 -22.80 -21.79
N ALA A 379 -5.66 -22.13 -21.56
CA ALA A 379 -6.91 -22.34 -22.29
C ALA A 379 -7.38 -21.09 -23.06
N CYS A 380 -6.50 -20.11 -23.30
CA CYS A 380 -6.91 -18.85 -23.90
C CYS A 380 -6.04 -18.39 -25.08
N ASP A 381 -4.95 -19.08 -25.39
CA ASP A 381 -4.01 -18.72 -26.46
C ASP A 381 -4.40 -19.33 -27.81
#